data_AF-A0A517YF31-F1
#
_entry.id   AF-A0A517YF31-F1
#
_cell.length_a   1.000
_cell.length_b   1.000
_cell.length_c   1.000
_cell.angle_alpha   90.00
_cell.angle_beta   90.00
_cell.angle_gamma   90.00
#
_symmetry.space_group_name_H-M   'P 1'
#
loop_
_entity.id
_entity.type
_entity.pdbx_description
1 polymer ?
#
loop_
_entity_poly.entity_id
_entity_poly.type
_entity_poly.pdbx_seq_one_letter_code
_entity_poly.pdbx_strand_id
1 'polypeptide(L)'
;MPAQHYRYEFSHDLAIEDVEASLLLAIMAAESLFGESQTRLEARHFLDVDQRACIVDVSTSVGDSFNKLFTGFLTRECGPDSFTVRPVRSADRSTA
;
A
#
# COMPACT_ATOMS: atom_id res chain seq x y z
N MET A 1 -8.72 -5.26 18.44
CA MET A 1 -9.14 -4.89 17.08
C MET A 1 -7.90 -4.86 16.22
N PRO A 2 -7.80 -5.65 15.13
CA PRO A 2 -6.67 -5.58 14.20
C PRO A 2 -6.55 -4.19 13.58
N ALA A 3 -5.35 -3.82 13.13
CA ALA A 3 -5.14 -2.55 12.45
C ALA A 3 -5.94 -2.51 11.16
N GLN A 4 -6.66 -1.41 10.91
CA GLN A 4 -7.46 -1.23 9.70
C GLN A 4 -6.64 -0.59 8.57
N HIS A 5 -5.50 0.01 8.90
CA HIS A 5 -4.60 0.63 7.94
C HIS A 5 -3.15 0.24 8.22
N TYR A 6 -2.37 0.08 7.17
CA TYR A 6 -0.91 0.01 7.22
C TYR A 6 -0.33 1.23 6.53
N ARG A 7 0.71 1.81 7.14
CA ARG A 7 1.55 2.84 6.53
C ARG A 7 2.90 2.24 6.17
N TYR A 8 3.25 2.41 4.91
CA TYR A 8 4.56 2.17 4.34
C TYR A 8 5.32 3.49 4.37
N GLU A 9 6.57 3.47 4.81
CA GLU A 9 7.49 4.60 4.74
C GLU A 9 8.72 4.16 3.95
N PHE A 10 9.07 4.93 2.91
CA PHE A 10 10.12 4.57 1.95
C PHE A 10 11.39 5.37 2.21
N SER A 11 12.55 4.70 2.19
CA SER A 11 13.86 5.38 2.29
C SER A 11 14.03 6.44 1.20
N HIS A 12 14.77 7.51 1.46
CA HIS A 12 15.10 8.52 0.45
C HIS A 12 15.94 7.99 -0.70
N ASP A 13 16.67 6.90 -0.49
CA ASP A 13 17.52 6.27 -1.51
C ASP A 13 16.71 5.44 -2.52
N LEU A 14 15.44 5.17 -2.23
CA LEU A 14 14.56 4.42 -3.13
C LEU A 14 14.02 5.33 -4.24
N ALA A 15 14.05 4.89 -5.50
CA ALA A 15 13.36 5.63 -6.57
C ALA A 15 11.85 5.56 -6.32
N ILE A 16 11.16 6.70 -6.37
CA ILE A 16 9.70 6.69 -6.11
C ILE A 16 8.95 5.98 -7.24
N GLU A 17 9.54 6.00 -8.44
CA GLU A 17 9.05 5.35 -9.65
C GLU A 17 8.95 3.82 -9.46
N ASP A 18 9.87 3.21 -8.70
CA ASP A 18 9.82 1.77 -8.39
C ASP A 18 8.66 1.43 -7.44
N VAL A 19 8.33 2.36 -6.53
CA VAL A 19 7.15 2.26 -5.64
C VAL A 19 5.87 2.39 -6.45
N GLU A 20 5.79 3.37 -7.34
CA GLU A 20 4.64 3.57 -8.23
C GLU A 20 4.43 2.37 -9.15
N ALA A 21 5.50 1.80 -9.71
CA ALA A 21 5.44 0.60 -10.53
C ALA A 21 4.93 -0.60 -9.72
N SER A 22 5.44 -0.80 -8.49
CA SER A 22 4.97 -1.85 -7.59
C SER A 22 3.49 -1.69 -7.22
N LEU A 23 3.05 -0.44 -7.02
CA LEU A 23 1.65 -0.12 -6.75
C LEU A 23 0.75 -0.45 -7.93
N LEU A 24 1.16 -0.06 -9.14
CA LEU A 24 0.44 -0.36 -10.37
C LEU A 24 0.31 -1.88 -10.60
N LEU A 25 1.40 -2.63 -10.38
CA LEU A 25 1.39 -4.10 -10.45
C LEU A 25 0.40 -4.71 -9.44
N ALA A 26 0.35 -4.20 -8.22
CA ALA A 26 -0.60 -4.64 -7.20
C ALA A 26 -2.06 -4.36 -7.60
N ILE A 27 -2.34 -3.21 -8.21
CA ILE A 27 -3.67 -2.88 -8.74
C ILE A 27 -4.05 -3.87 -9.83
N MET A 28 -3.23 -4.05 -10.86
CA MET A 28 -3.53 -4.96 -11.97
C MET A 28 -3.72 -6.42 -11.49
N ALA A 29 -2.92 -6.85 -10.53
CA ALA A 29 -3.07 -8.17 -9.92
C ALA A 29 -4.39 -8.30 -9.15
N ALA A 30 -4.77 -7.28 -8.38
CA ALA A 30 -6.05 -7.28 -7.66
C ALA A 30 -7.25 -7.24 -8.63
N GLU A 31 -7.22 -6.41 -9.67
CA GLU A 31 -8.23 -6.38 -10.73
C GLU A 31 -8.36 -7.73 -11.45
N SER A 32 -7.25 -8.47 -11.63
CA SER A 32 -7.28 -9.81 -12.21
C SER A 32 -7.94 -10.86 -11.28
N LEU A 33 -7.87 -10.66 -9.97
CA LEU A 33 -8.44 -11.58 -8.97
C LEU A 33 -9.89 -11.27 -8.63
N PHE A 34 -10.26 -9.98 -8.56
CA PHE A 34 -11.53 -9.51 -8.01
C PHE A 34 -12.39 -8.73 -9.01
N GLY A 35 -11.83 -8.40 -10.18
CA GLY A 35 -12.45 -7.51 -11.16
C GLY A 35 -12.23 -6.02 -10.85
N GLU A 36 -12.18 -5.20 -11.91
CA GLU A 36 -11.85 -3.78 -11.82
C GLU A 36 -12.76 -3.01 -10.84
N SER A 37 -14.08 -3.14 -11.00
CA SER A 37 -15.05 -2.38 -10.20
C SER A 37 -14.92 -2.67 -8.70
N GLN A 38 -14.72 -3.93 -8.31
CA GLN A 38 -14.60 -4.30 -6.90
C GLN A 38 -13.27 -3.81 -6.33
N THR A 39 -12.16 -3.97 -7.06
CA THR A 39 -10.84 -3.45 -6.67
C THR A 39 -10.90 -1.95 -6.43
N ARG A 40 -11.51 -1.18 -7.33
CA ARG A 40 -11.63 0.28 -7.17
C ARG A 40 -12.41 0.70 -5.92
N LEU A 41 -13.41 -0.07 -5.50
CA LEU A 41 -14.23 0.25 -4.32
C LEU A 41 -13.58 -0.18 -2.99
N GLU A 42 -12.84 -1.29 -3.02
CA GLU A 42 -12.41 -1.97 -1.79
C GLU A 42 -10.90 -1.94 -1.54
N ALA A 43 -10.05 -1.82 -2.57
CA ALA A 43 -8.58 -1.70 -2.42
C ALA A 43 -8.16 -0.24 -2.19
N ARG A 44 -8.68 0.39 -1.13
CA ARG A 44 -8.41 1.80 -0.85
C ARG A 44 -6.96 2.00 -0.41
N HIS A 45 -6.26 2.87 -1.13
CA HIS A 45 -4.87 3.21 -0.84
C HIS A 45 -4.59 4.67 -1.20
N PHE A 46 -3.51 5.22 -0.64
CA PHE A 46 -3.06 6.58 -0.92
C PHE A 46 -1.53 6.63 -0.87
N LEU A 47 -0.89 6.99 -1.98
CA LEU A 47 0.54 7.27 -2.06
C LEU A 47 0.76 8.78 -1.96
N ASP A 48 1.46 9.20 -0.92
CA ASP A 48 1.96 10.55 -0.73
C ASP A 48 3.43 10.58 -1.16
N VAL A 49 3.69 11.15 -2.33
CA VAL A 49 5.04 11.23 -2.92
C VAL A 49 5.93 12.18 -2.12
N ASP A 50 5.37 13.27 -1.60
CA ASP A 50 6.11 14.28 -0.84
C ASP A 50 6.56 13.72 0.52
N GLN A 51 5.66 12.99 1.20
CA GLN A 51 5.99 12.30 2.45
C GLN A 51 6.67 10.94 2.25
N ARG A 52 6.83 10.48 1.00
CA ARG A 52 7.34 9.16 0.65
C ARG A 52 6.68 8.06 1.49
N ALA A 53 5.36 8.07 1.51
CA ALA A 53 4.57 7.15 2.30
C ALA A 53 3.35 6.64 1.54
N CYS A 54 3.00 5.37 1.74
CA CYS A 54 1.77 4.79 1.21
C CYS A 54 0.89 4.30 2.37
N ILE A 55 -0.39 4.63 2.34
CA ILE A 55 -1.37 4.10 3.29
C ILE A 55 -2.26 3.11 2.55
N VAL A 56 -2.41 1.91 3.10
CA VAL A 56 -3.31 0.88 2.57
C VAL A 56 -4.36 0.54 3.61
N ASP A 57 -5.63 0.59 3.22
CA ASP A 57 -6.76 0.13 4.01
C ASP A 57 -6.98 -1.38 3.82
N VAL A 58 -6.94 -2.11 4.93
CA VAL A 58 -7.10 -3.58 4.99
C VAL A 58 -8.39 -3.99 5.72
N SER A 59 -9.36 -3.08 5.84
CA SER A 59 -10.68 -3.37 6.44
C SER A 59 -11.58 -4.25 5.56
N THR A 60 -11.22 -4.43 4.29
CA THR A 60 -11.91 -5.31 3.33
C THR A 60 -11.02 -6.50 2.98
N SER A 61 -11.62 -7.60 2.51
CA SER A 61 -10.84 -8.75 2.03
C SER A 61 -10.01 -8.40 0.79
N VAL A 62 -10.55 -7.55 -0.09
CA VAL A 62 -9.83 -7.06 -1.28
C VAL A 62 -8.65 -6.17 -0.89
N GLY A 63 -8.84 -5.28 0.09
CA GLY A 63 -7.78 -4.42 0.64
C GLY A 63 -6.66 -5.21 1.31
N ASP A 64 -7.00 -6.25 2.10
CA ASP A 64 -6.02 -7.17 2.69
C ASP A 64 -5.24 -7.96 1.62
N SER A 65 -5.92 -8.49 0.60
CA SER A 65 -5.25 -9.16 -0.53
C SER A 65 -4.36 -8.21 -1.33
N PHE A 66 -4.84 -7.00 -1.60
CA PHE A 66 -4.07 -5.94 -2.26
C PHE A 66 -2.82 -5.58 -1.45
N ASN A 67 -2.93 -5.42 -0.13
CA ASN A 67 -1.80 -5.13 0.74
C ASN A 67 -0.70 -6.21 0.66
N LYS A 68 -1.10 -7.49 0.58
CA LYS A 68 -0.16 -8.62 0.42
C LYS A 68 0.53 -8.59 -0.95
N LEU A 69 -0.22 -8.32 -2.01
CA LEU A 69 0.32 -8.17 -3.37
C LEU A 69 1.33 -7.02 -3.42
N PHE A 70 0.93 -5.84 -2.93
CA PHE A 70 1.78 -4.66 -2.88
C PHE A 70 3.07 -4.91 -2.09
N THR A 71 2.98 -5.48 -0.89
CA THR A 71 4.17 -5.85 -0.10
C THR A 71 5.08 -6.80 -0.88
N GLY A 72 4.51 -7.79 -1.56
CA GLY A 72 5.25 -8.78 -2.34
C GLY A 72 5.99 -8.18 -3.53
N PHE A 73 5.34 -7.31 -4.32
CA PHE A 73 5.98 -6.61 -5.43
C PHE A 73 7.03 -5.63 -4.93
N LEU A 74 6.70 -4.83 -3.93
CA LEU A 74 7.62 -3.87 -3.33
C LEU A 74 8.89 -4.54 -2.79
N THR A 75 8.75 -5.70 -2.15
CA THR A 75 9.92 -6.47 -1.67
C THR A 75 10.80 -6.98 -2.80
N ARG A 76 10.22 -7.34 -3.96
CA ARG A 76 10.95 -7.86 -5.12
C ARG A 76 11.67 -6.76 -5.89
N GLU A 77 11.01 -5.63 -6.09
CA GLU A 77 11.56 -4.51 -6.87
C GLU A 77 12.52 -3.65 -6.03
N CYS A 78 12.18 -3.38 -4.77
CA CYS A 78 12.88 -2.41 -3.94
C CYS A 78 13.80 -3.05 -2.89
N GLY A 79 13.67 -4.36 -2.65
CA GLY A 79 14.36 -5.08 -1.57
C GLY A 79 13.68 -4.88 -0.20
N PRO A 80 13.82 -5.85 0.73
CA PRO A 80 13.07 -5.89 1.99
C PRO A 80 13.45 -4.78 2.98
N ASP A 81 14.66 -4.22 2.88
CA ASP A 81 15.18 -3.22 3.82
C ASP A 81 14.96 -1.77 3.34
N SER A 82 14.31 -1.58 2.19
CA SER A 82 14.09 -0.25 1.57
C SER A 82 12.87 0.50 2.10
N PHE A 83 12.01 -0.18 2.86
CA PHE A 83 10.78 0.37 3.42
C PHE A 83 10.47 -0.22 4.79
N THR A 84 9.66 0.51 5.56
CA THR A 84 9.09 0.00 6.82
C THR A 84 7.58 -0.04 6.71
N VAL A 85 6.95 -0.97 7.43
CA VAL A 85 5.49 -1.10 7.49
C VAL A 85 5.05 -1.04 8.93
N ARG A 86 4.12 -0.15 9.24
CA ARG A 86 3.54 -0.02 10.57
C ARG A 86 2.02 0.05 10.53
N PRO A 87 1.31 -0.56 11.49
CA PRO A 87 -0.12 -0.35 11.64
C PRO A 87 -0.42 1.10 12.03
N VAL A 88 -1.43 1.70 11.41
CA VAL A 88 -1.96 3.00 11.82
C VAL A 88 -3.27 2.80 12.57
N ARG A 89 -3.37 3.39 13.76
CA ARG A 89 -4.62 3.41 14.53
C ARG A 89 -5.37 4.69 14.19
N SER A 90 -6.70 4.62 14.07
CA SER A 90 -7.53 5.76 13.64
C SER A 90 -7.51 6.98 14.57
N ALA A 91 -6.76 6.95 15.68
CA ALA A 91 -6.52 8.08 16.56
C ALA A 91 -5.58 9.15 15.96
N ASP A 92 -4.92 8.88 14.82
CA ASP A 92 -4.03 9.82 14.14
C ASP A 92 -4.79 10.75 13.18
N ARG A 93 -5.92 11.30 13.63
CA ARG A 93 -6.51 12.53 13.06
C ARG A 93 -6.02 13.69 13.90
N SER A 94 -4.75 14.04 13.76
CA SER A 94 -4.27 15.34 14.22
C SER A 94 -3.26 15.88 13.23
N THR A 95 -3.62 17.05 12.69
CA THR A 95 -2.75 18.07 12.08
C THR A 95 -2.08 17.72 10.74
N ALA A 96 -2.77 18.09 9.66
CA ALA A 96 -2.23 18.97 8.64
C ALA A 96 -3.29 20.04 8.33
#